data_AF-A0A4R5V8D5-F1
#
_entry.id   AF-A0A4R5V8D5-F1
#
_cell.length_a   1.000
_cell.length_b   1.000
_cell.length_c   1.000
_cell.angle_alpha   90.00
_cell.angle_beta   90.00
_cell.angle_gamma   90.00
#
_symmetry.space_group_name_H-M   'P 1'
#
loop_
_entity.id
_entity.type
_entity.pdbx_description
1 polymer ?
#
loop_
_entity_poly.entity_id
_entity_poly.type
_entity_poly.pdbx_seq_one_letter_code
_entity_poly.pdbx_strand_id
1 'polypeptide(L)'
;MNLFNDDPTGLEDEDEVRQELKERLEKLSKFTPSEMKMICIDSGASHEELIDILFIIFHTNLDFKDKIEILKSRKYGVEVLYSLATMERE
;
A
#
# COMPACT_ATOMS: atom_id res chain seq x y z
N MET A 1 -8.94 39.41 28.19
CA MET A 1 -9.55 38.11 27.81
C MET A 1 -8.69 37.54 26.70
N ASN A 2 -7.93 36.48 26.97
CA ASN A 2 -7.12 35.82 25.94
C ASN A 2 -8.02 34.83 25.19
N LEU A 3 -8.18 35.06 23.89
CA LEU A 3 -8.76 34.13 22.94
C LEU A 3 -7.72 33.05 22.64
N PHE A 4 -7.76 31.95 23.40
CA PHE A 4 -7.24 30.69 22.91
C PHE A 4 -8.29 30.15 21.94
N ASN A 5 -8.03 30.34 20.64
CA ASN A 5 -8.61 29.48 19.63
C ASN A 5 -7.87 28.15 19.75
N ASP A 6 -8.39 27.25 20.57
CA ASP A 6 -8.11 25.83 20.44
C ASP A 6 -8.77 25.39 19.14
N ASP A 7 -7.99 25.30 18.07
CA ASP A 7 -8.40 24.71 16.81
C ASP A 7 -8.34 23.18 16.99
N PRO A 8 -9.46 22.47 17.20
CA PRO A 8 -9.43 21.06 17.59
C PRO A 8 -9.21 20.12 16.40
N THR A 9 -9.17 20.64 15.18
CA THR A 9 -9.24 19.85 13.94
C THR A 9 -7.90 19.31 13.44
N GLY A 10 -6.75 19.73 14.01
CA GLY A 10 -5.44 19.28 13.53
C GLY A 10 -4.98 17.91 14.07
N LEU A 11 -5.55 17.45 15.18
CA LEU A 11 -5.10 16.23 15.86
C LEU A 11 -5.79 14.96 15.32
N GLU A 12 -7.04 15.06 14.87
CA GLU A 12 -7.78 13.92 14.31
C GLU A 12 -7.16 13.46 12.98
N ASP A 13 -6.76 14.40 12.12
CA ASP A 13 -6.11 14.12 10.84
C ASP A 13 -4.69 13.54 11.01
N GLU A 14 -3.92 14.01 12.00
CA GLU A 14 -2.58 13.47 12.27
C GLU A 14 -2.62 12.04 12.80
N ASP A 15 -3.55 11.73 13.70
CA ASP A 15 -3.71 10.38 14.24
C ASP A 15 -4.25 9.41 13.18
N GLU A 16 -5.17 9.86 12.30
CA GLU A 16 -5.65 9.05 11.17
C GLU A 16 -4.52 8.74 10.18
N VAL A 17 -3.74 9.75 9.77
CA VAL A 17 -2.58 9.57 8.89
C VAL A 17 -1.52 8.67 9.54
N ARG A 18 -1.26 8.83 10.84
CA ARG A 18 -0.29 8.02 11.57
C ARG A 18 -0.74 6.56 11.67
N GLN A 19 -2.03 6.32 11.92
CA GLN A 19 -2.59 4.98 11.96
C GLN A 19 -2.51 4.33 10.58
N GLU A 20 -2.86 5.07 9.52
CA GLU A 20 -2.76 4.57 8.15
C GLU A 20 -1.32 4.23 7.77
N LEU A 21 -0.35 5.11 8.08
CA LEU A 21 1.07 4.86 7.85
C LEU A 21 1.57 3.63 8.61
N LYS A 22 1.12 3.44 9.86
CA LYS A 22 1.49 2.27 10.67
C LYS A 22 0.95 0.97 10.06
N GLU A 23 -0.32 0.96 9.65
CA GLU A 23 -0.91 -0.19 8.96
C GLU A 23 -0.20 -0.48 7.63
N ARG A 24 0.16 0.56 6.87
CA ARG A 24 0.93 0.42 5.62
C ARG A 24 2.30 -0.19 5.88
N LEU A 25 3.06 0.34 6.84
CA LEU A 25 4.38 -0.16 7.21
C LEU A 25 4.32 -1.60 7.70
N GLU A 26 3.32 -1.96 8.50
CA GLU A 26 3.14 -3.33 8.98
C GLU A 26 2.89 -4.29 7.80
N LYS A 27 2.06 -3.91 6.84
CA LYS A 27 1.77 -4.75 5.66
C LYS A 27 2.96 -4.88 4.72
N LEU A 28 3.72 -3.80 4.50
CA LEU A 28 4.96 -3.84 3.71
C LEU A 28 6.08 -4.62 4.40
N SER A 29 6.16 -4.57 5.74
CA SER A 29 7.14 -5.35 6.52
C SER A 29 6.96 -6.86 6.40
N LYS A 30 5.84 -7.33 5.84
CA LYS A 30 5.57 -8.74 5.54
C LYS A 30 6.35 -9.27 4.34
N PHE A 31 7.14 -8.44 3.69
CA PHE A 31 8.01 -8.84 2.58
C PHE A 31 9.44 -8.53 2.95
N THR A 32 10.27 -9.56 2.91
CA THR A 32 11.71 -9.42 2.96
C THR A 32 12.21 -8.65 1.73
N PRO A 33 13.39 -8.02 1.81
CA PRO A 33 14.01 -7.39 0.64
C PRO A 33 14.17 -8.34 -0.55
N SER A 34 14.40 -9.63 -0.28
CA SER A 34 14.52 -10.67 -1.31
C SER A 34 13.19 -10.93 -2.01
N GLU A 35 12.09 -11.06 -1.26
CA GLU A 35 10.74 -11.22 -1.85
C GLU A 35 10.35 -10.00 -2.68
N MET A 36 10.58 -8.78 -2.18
CA MET A 36 10.34 -7.56 -2.94
C MET A 36 11.13 -7.56 -4.26
N LYS A 37 12.39 -8.02 -4.22
CA LYS A 37 13.22 -8.11 -5.43
C LYS A 37 12.70 -9.17 -6.41
N MET A 38 12.25 -10.32 -5.93
CA MET A 38 11.66 -11.37 -6.78
C MET A 38 10.41 -10.85 -7.46
N ILE A 39 9.51 -10.18 -6.73
CA ILE A 39 8.29 -9.60 -7.30
C ILE A 39 8.64 -8.57 -8.39
N CYS A 40 9.62 -7.69 -8.17
CA CYS A 40 10.07 -6.75 -9.21
C CYS A 40 10.59 -7.47 -10.47
N ILE A 41 11.34 -8.57 -10.31
CA ILE A 41 11.87 -9.34 -11.44
C ILE A 41 10.73 -10.01 -12.22
N ASP A 42 9.81 -10.66 -11.51
CA ASP A 42 8.73 -11.45 -12.13
C ASP A 42 7.70 -10.56 -12.82
N SER A 43 7.36 -9.42 -12.20
CA SER A 43 6.39 -8.47 -12.74
C SER A 43 6.98 -7.48 -13.75
N GLY A 44 8.31 -7.30 -13.74
CA GLY A 44 9.00 -6.26 -14.49
C GLY A 44 8.80 -4.84 -13.94
N ALA A 45 8.12 -4.70 -12.78
CA ALA A 45 7.90 -3.42 -12.14
C ALA A 45 9.19 -2.89 -11.48
N SER A 46 9.38 -1.58 -11.53
CA SER A 46 10.35 -0.91 -10.67
C SER A 46 9.91 -1.00 -9.21
N HIS A 47 10.82 -0.71 -8.29
CA HIS A 47 10.50 -0.72 -6.85
C HIS A 47 9.43 0.31 -6.47
N GLU A 48 9.43 1.48 -7.12
CA GLU A 48 8.43 2.52 -6.94
C GLU A 48 7.05 2.07 -7.43
N GLU A 49 6.97 1.51 -8.65
CA GLU A 49 5.73 0.93 -9.19
C GLU A 49 5.20 -0.20 -8.30
N LEU A 50 6.09 -1.05 -7.77
CA LEU A 50 5.71 -2.12 -6.85
C LEU A 50 5.07 -1.56 -5.57
N ILE A 51 5.67 -0.56 -4.93
CA ILE A 51 5.13 0.05 -3.71
C ILE A 51 3.73 0.63 -3.95
N ASP A 52 3.55 1.35 -5.05
CA ASP A 52 2.26 1.93 -5.43
C ASP A 52 1.19 0.83 -5.65
N ILE A 53 1.57 -0.28 -6.28
CA ILE A 53 0.66 -1.40 -6.52
C ILE A 53 0.32 -2.13 -5.21
N LEU A 54 1.31 -2.42 -4.36
CA LEU A 54 1.09 -3.03 -3.06
C LEU A 54 0.17 -2.16 -2.20
N PHE A 55 0.31 -0.84 -2.31
CA PHE A 55 -0.57 0.09 -1.63
C PHE A 55 -2.05 -0.14 -2.01
N ILE A 56 -2.36 -0.26 -3.31
CA ILE A 56 -3.72 -0.54 -3.78
C ILE A 56 -4.21 -1.91 -3.27
N ILE A 57 -3.37 -2.95 -3.34
CA ILE A 57 -3.73 -4.32 -2.91
C ILE A 57 -4.09 -4.35 -1.43
N PHE A 58 -3.28 -3.66 -0.61
CA PHE A 58 -3.39 -3.69 0.84
C PHE A 58 -4.27 -2.58 1.45
N HIS A 59 -4.78 -1.67 0.62
CA HIS A 59 -5.71 -0.63 1.03
C HIS A 59 -6.97 -1.25 1.66
N THR A 60 -7.28 -0.93 2.91
CA THR A 60 -8.38 -1.56 3.66
C THR A 60 -9.75 -1.04 3.24
N ASN A 61 -9.84 0.21 2.79
CA ASN A 61 -11.10 0.86 2.42
C ASN A 61 -11.60 0.55 1.00
N LEU A 62 -10.88 -0.25 0.22
CA LEU A 62 -11.31 -0.67 -1.11
C LEU A 62 -11.76 -2.13 -1.08
N ASP A 63 -12.90 -2.43 -1.68
CA ASP A 63 -13.34 -3.80 -1.86
C ASP A 63 -12.46 -4.53 -2.88
N PHE A 64 -12.57 -5.86 -2.92
CA PHE A 64 -11.73 -6.67 -3.82
C PHE A 64 -11.96 -6.33 -5.30
N LYS A 65 -13.21 -6.06 -5.71
CA LYS A 65 -13.54 -5.79 -7.11
C LYS A 65 -12.93 -4.46 -7.54
N ASP A 66 -13.05 -3.43 -6.72
CA ASP A 66 -12.50 -2.10 -6.99
C ASP A 66 -10.98 -2.14 -7.06
N LYS A 67 -10.33 -2.90 -6.18
CA LYS A 67 -8.87 -3.14 -6.26
C LYS A 67 -8.47 -3.73 -7.60
N ILE A 68 -9.16 -4.77 -8.06
CA ILE A 68 -8.86 -5.41 -9.34
C ILE A 68 -9.04 -4.44 -10.51
N GLU A 69 -10.11 -3.64 -10.52
CA GLU A 69 -10.34 -2.65 -11.59
C GLU A 69 -9.25 -1.57 -11.61
N ILE A 70 -8.83 -1.08 -10.43
CA ILE A 70 -7.71 -0.13 -10.34
C ILE A 70 -6.42 -0.79 -10.84
N LEU A 71 -6.11 -2.02 -10.43
CA LEU A 71 -4.90 -2.72 -10.83
C LEU A 71 -4.81 -2.97 -12.33
N LYS A 72 -5.93 -3.30 -13.00
CA LYS A 72 -5.98 -3.42 -14.46
C LYS A 72 -5.64 -2.13 -15.19
N SER A 73 -5.92 -0.98 -14.57
CA SER A 73 -5.59 0.34 -15.12
C SER A 73 -4.15 0.79 -14.84
N ARG A 74 -3.43 0.07 -13.96
CA ARG A 74 -2.04 0.38 -13.59
C ARG A 74 -1.08 -0.47 -14.40
N LYS A 75 0.00 0.16 -14.85
CA LYS A 75 1.13 -0.51 -15.47
C LYS A 75 1.70 -1.54 -14.48
N TYR A 76 1.85 -2.79 -14.91
CA TYR A 76 2.29 -3.92 -14.09
C TYR A 76 1.35 -4.35 -12.94
N GLY A 77 0.16 -3.75 -12.82
CA GLY A 77 -0.74 -4.01 -11.69
C GLY A 77 -1.23 -5.46 -11.63
N VAL A 78 -1.54 -6.05 -12.79
CA VAL A 78 -1.98 -7.44 -12.89
C VAL A 78 -0.80 -8.40 -12.73
N GLU A 79 0.36 -8.02 -13.28
CA GLU A 79 1.61 -8.78 -13.22
C GLU A 79 2.10 -8.90 -11.79
N VAL A 80 2.15 -7.82 -11.02
CA VAL A 80 2.48 -7.84 -9.59
C VAL A 80 1.48 -8.69 -8.81
N LEU A 81 0.18 -8.56 -9.08
CA LEU A 81 -0.83 -9.38 -8.42
C LEU A 81 -0.63 -10.87 -8.71
N TYR A 82 -0.29 -11.22 -9.95
CA TYR A 82 0.02 -12.58 -10.34
C TYR A 82 1.28 -13.08 -9.63
N SER A 83 2.38 -12.31 -9.65
CA SER A 83 3.62 -12.64 -8.93
C SER A 83 3.35 -12.91 -7.45
N LEU A 84 2.56 -12.06 -6.78
CA LEU A 84 2.18 -12.27 -5.38
C LEU A 84 1.37 -13.54 -5.15
N ALA A 85 0.47 -13.89 -6.07
CA ALA A 85 -0.38 -15.06 -5.96
C ALA A 85 0.37 -16.37 -6.23
N THR A 86 1.43 -16.32 -7.04
CA THR A 86 2.25 -17.49 -7.40
C THR A 86 3.54 -17.59 -6.61
N MET A 87 3.92 -16.57 -5.84
CA MET A 87 5.12 -16.59 -5.00
C MET A 87 4.93 -17.59 -3.87
N GLU A 88 5.72 -18.67 -3.89
CA GLU A 88 5.85 -19.56 -2.75
C GLU A 88 6.58 -18.82 -1.63
N ARG A 89 5.93 -18.68 -0.48
CA ARG A 89 6.55 -18.11 0.73
C ARG A 89 7.21 -19.24 1.51
N GLU A 90 8.54 -19.20 1.59
CA GLU A 90 9.35 -20.10 2.42
C GLU A 90 9.11 -19.88 3.92
#